data_AF-A0A515MEM4-F1
#
_entry.id   AF-A0A515MEM4-F1
#
_cell.length_a   1.000
_cell.length_b   1.000
_cell.length_c   1.000
_cell.angle_alpha   90.00
_cell.angle_beta   90.00
_cell.angle_gamma   90.00
#
_symmetry.space_group_name_H-M   'P 1'
#
loop_
_entity.id
_entity.type
_entity.pdbx_description
1 polymer ?
#
loop_
_entity_poly.entity_id
_entity_poly.type
_entity_poly.pdbx_seq_one_letter_code
_entity_poly.pdbx_strand_id
1 'polypeptide(L)'
;IKVKNAKKPVDWDDREYIDDPDDVKPEGYDSIPREIKDQKAEEPEDWDEEENGLWEAPKIPNPAYKGPWKAKKIKNPNYKGKWKNPWIDNPDFEGD
;
A
#
# COMPACT_ATOMS: atom_id res chain seq x y z
N ILE A 1 11.65 -19.80 39.03
CA ILE A 1 12.08 -18.47 38.49
C ILE A 1 11.36 -18.22 37.16
N LYS A 2 10.50 -17.19 37.05
CA LYS A 2 9.90 -16.79 35.76
C LYS A 2 11.04 -16.53 34.80
N VAL A 3 11.17 -17.28 33.71
CA VAL A 3 12.11 -16.93 32.64
C VAL A 3 11.51 -15.71 31.94
N LYS A 4 11.75 -14.52 32.53
CA LYS A 4 11.15 -13.24 32.11
C LYS A 4 11.67 -12.75 30.73
N ASN A 5 12.54 -13.52 30.08
CA ASN A 5 13.32 -13.11 28.92
C ASN A 5 13.19 -14.06 27.72
N ALA A 6 12.05 -14.73 27.53
CA ALA A 6 11.76 -15.34 26.23
C ALA A 6 11.63 -14.21 25.19
N LYS A 7 12.72 -13.90 24.50
CA LYS A 7 12.75 -12.90 23.43
C LYS A 7 12.13 -13.53 22.19
N LYS A 8 11.21 -12.82 21.57
CA LYS A 8 10.67 -13.18 20.26
C LYS A 8 11.84 -13.47 19.31
N PRO A 9 11.87 -14.60 18.59
CA PRO A 9 12.91 -14.88 17.61
C PRO A 9 12.98 -13.75 16.59
N VAL A 10 14.20 -13.36 16.18
CA VAL A 10 14.37 -12.35 15.11
C VAL A 10 13.71 -12.79 13.79
N ASP A 11 13.62 -14.10 13.59
CA ASP A 11 12.99 -14.77 12.44
C ASP A 11 11.45 -14.85 12.54
N TRP A 12 10.85 -14.45 13.66
CA TRP A 12 9.39 -14.52 13.84
C TRP A 12 8.71 -13.26 13.33
N ASP A 13 7.90 -13.39 12.28
CA ASP A 13 7.08 -12.31 11.78
C ASP A 13 5.65 -12.44 12.33
N ASP A 14 5.13 -11.38 12.97
CA ASP A 14 3.74 -11.34 13.47
C ASP A 14 2.75 -10.88 12.38
N ARG A 15 3.25 -10.44 11.22
CA ARG A 15 2.42 -9.98 10.11
C ARG A 15 1.88 -11.20 9.36
N GLU A 16 0.58 -11.44 9.49
CA GLU A 16 -0.12 -12.50 8.75
C GLU A 16 -0.06 -12.29 7.22
N TYR A 17 -0.10 -11.02 6.81
CA TYR A 17 0.05 -10.61 5.41
C TYR A 17 1.22 -9.66 5.24
N ILE A 18 2.02 -9.90 4.22
CA ILE A 18 3.11 -9.04 3.78
C ILE A 18 2.79 -8.50 2.38
N ASP A 19 3.41 -7.38 2.03
CA ASP A 19 3.39 -6.91 0.65
C ASP A 19 4.15 -7.91 -0.22
N ASP A 20 3.57 -8.22 -1.38
CA ASP A 20 4.12 -9.18 -2.33
C ASP A 20 5.45 -8.65 -2.91
N PRO A 21 6.58 -9.33 -2.66
CA PRO A 21 7.88 -8.89 -3.17
C PRO A 21 7.99 -9.02 -4.69
N ASP A 22 7.18 -9.87 -5.32
CA ASP A 22 7.13 -10.07 -6.78
C ASP A 22 6.16 -9.10 -7.46
N ASP A 23 5.18 -8.55 -6.72
CA ASP A 23 4.29 -7.50 -7.21
C ASP A 23 5.04 -6.17 -7.18
N VAL A 24 5.84 -5.91 -8.21
CA VAL A 24 6.57 -4.66 -8.37
C VAL A 24 5.69 -3.58 -8.99
N LYS A 25 5.93 -2.33 -8.60
CA LYS A 25 5.28 -1.18 -9.25
C LYS A 25 5.68 -1.17 -10.73
N PRO A 26 4.72 -1.16 -11.67
CA PRO A 26 5.06 -1.10 -13.08
C PRO A 26 5.75 0.22 -13.41
N GLU A 27 6.73 0.15 -14.31
CA GLU A 27 7.46 1.32 -14.77
C GLU A 27 6.49 2.34 -15.37
N GLY A 28 6.65 3.61 -15.00
CA GLY A 28 5.77 4.69 -15.45
C GLY A 28 4.42 4.80 -14.74
N TYR A 29 4.08 3.94 -13.77
CA TYR A 29 2.82 4.07 -13.01
C TYR A 29 2.71 5.40 -12.27
N ASP A 30 3.78 5.83 -11.59
CA ASP A 30 3.81 7.13 -10.90
C ASP A 30 3.89 8.31 -11.87
N SER A 31 4.22 8.05 -13.14
CA SER A 31 4.26 9.06 -14.20
C SER A 31 2.88 9.29 -14.83
N ILE A 32 1.88 8.45 -14.51
CA ILE A 32 0.52 8.63 -15.01
C ILE A 32 -0.09 9.85 -14.30
N PRO A 33 -0.41 10.94 -15.03
CA PRO A 33 -0.98 12.13 -14.41
C PRO A 33 -2.40 11.83 -13.94
N ARG A 34 -2.80 12.43 -12.81
CA ARG A 34 -4.16 12.33 -12.26
C ARG A 34 -5.21 12.88 -13.23
N GLU A 35 -4.83 13.90 -14.00
CA GLU A 35 -5.71 14.61 -14.92
C GLU A 35 -5.02 14.74 -16.28
N ILE A 36 -5.80 14.56 -17.35
CA ILE A 36 -5.37 14.71 -18.75
C ILE A 36 -6.22 15.79 -19.41
N LYS A 37 -5.68 16.51 -20.40
CA LYS A 37 -6.50 17.42 -21.22
C LYS A 37 -7.58 16.60 -21.92
N ASP A 38 -8.82 17.08 -21.90
CA ASP A 38 -9.93 16.41 -22.56
C ASP A 38 -9.75 16.49 -24.08
N GLN A 39 -9.40 15.37 -24.70
CA GLN A 39 -9.24 15.28 -26.15
C GLN A 39 -10.58 15.31 -26.90
N LYS A 40 -11.70 15.18 -26.19
CA LYS A 40 -13.06 15.31 -26.75
C LYS A 40 -13.63 16.72 -26.58
N ALA A 41 -13.00 17.55 -25.76
CA ALA A 41 -13.38 18.94 -25.70
C ALA A 41 -12.88 19.62 -26.98
N GLU A 42 -13.79 20.29 -27.66
CA GLU A 42 -13.49 21.18 -28.77
C GLU A 42 -13.75 22.61 -28.31
N GLU A 43 -13.12 23.56 -29.00
CA GLU A 43 -13.37 24.98 -28.77
C GLU A 43 -14.85 25.28 -29.03
N PRO A 44 -15.55 25.97 -28.10
CA PRO A 44 -16.93 26.40 -28.32
C PRO A 44 -17.05 27.35 -29.53
N GLU A 45 -18.13 27.22 -30.31
CA GLU A 45 -18.39 28.14 -31.43
C GLU A 45 -18.55 29.61 -30.98
N ASP A 46 -18.96 29.83 -29.73
CA ASP A 46 -19.07 31.15 -29.10
C ASP A 46 -17.77 31.61 -28.40
N TRP A 47 -16.65 30.91 -28.59
CA TRP A 47 -15.36 31.33 -28.02
C TRP A 47 -14.74 32.45 -28.86
N ASP A 48 -14.40 33.55 -28.20
CA ASP A 48 -13.72 34.68 -28.83
C ASP A 48 -12.27 34.74 -28.33
N GLU A 49 -11.29 34.39 -29.18
CA GLU A 49 -9.87 34.41 -28.85
C GLU A 49 -9.32 35.83 -28.61
N GLU A 50 -9.96 36.87 -29.17
CA GLU A 50 -9.54 38.27 -29.00
C GLU A 50 -9.96 38.79 -27.61
N GLU A 51 -11.16 38.41 -27.14
CA GLU A 51 -11.64 38.79 -25.81
C GLU A 51 -11.21 37.84 -24.69
N ASN A 52 -11.17 36.52 -24.95
CA ASN A 52 -10.92 35.48 -23.94
C ASN A 52 -9.51 34.86 -24.02
N GLY A 53 -8.78 35.08 -25.12
CA GLY A 53 -7.47 34.47 -25.38
C GLY A 53 -7.55 33.06 -26.00
N LEU A 54 -6.38 32.45 -26.22
CA LEU A 54 -6.25 31.08 -26.72
C LEU A 54 -7.05 30.09 -25.85
N TRP A 55 -7.97 29.37 -26.46
CA TRP A 55 -8.74 28.36 -25.77
C TRP A 55 -7.85 27.21 -25.29
N GLU A 56 -8.09 26.74 -24.06
CA GLU A 56 -7.44 25.56 -23.51
C GLU A 56 -8.47 24.51 -23.10
N ALA A 57 -8.31 23.30 -23.63
CA ALA A 57 -9.15 22.16 -23.27
C ALA A 57 -9.15 21.91 -21.74
N PRO A 58 -10.32 21.64 -21.13
CA PRO A 58 -10.44 21.35 -19.71
C PRO A 58 -9.65 20.09 -19.34
N LYS A 59 -9.18 20.03 -18.10
CA LYS A 59 -8.53 18.84 -17.55
C LYS A 59 -9.59 17.90 -16.98
N ILE A 60 -9.60 16.66 -17.45
CA ILE A 60 -10.50 15.60 -16.99
C ILE A 60 -9.75 14.53 -16.19
N PRO A 61 -10.41 13.82 -15.26
CA PRO A 61 -9.78 12.73 -14.53
C PRO A 61 -9.27 11.66 -15.50
N ASN A 62 -8.01 11.27 -15.36
CA ASN A 62 -7.39 10.28 -16.22
C ASN A 62 -7.90 8.87 -15.85
N PRO A 63 -8.61 8.16 -16.75
CA PRO A 63 -9.09 6.81 -16.46
C PRO A 63 -7.97 5.79 -16.24
N ALA A 64 -6.75 6.09 -16.72
CA ALA A 64 -5.57 5.27 -16.47
C ALA A 64 -4.95 5.50 -15.08
N TYR A 65 -5.24 6.62 -14.42
CA TYR A 65 -4.74 6.92 -13.08
C TYR A 65 -5.51 6.10 -12.04
N LYS A 66 -4.86 5.06 -11.50
CA LYS A 66 -5.44 4.14 -10.51
C LYS A 66 -5.20 4.57 -9.06
N GLY A 67 -4.73 5.80 -8.83
CA GLY A 67 -4.31 6.26 -7.51
C GLY A 67 -2.91 5.79 -7.13
N PRO A 68 -2.43 6.08 -5.91
CA PRO A 68 -1.11 5.63 -5.45
C PRO A 68 -1.01 4.11 -5.53
N TRP A 69 0.07 3.61 -6.15
CA TRP A 69 0.28 2.18 -6.28
C TRP A 69 0.41 1.52 -4.91
N LYS A 70 -0.19 0.34 -4.76
CA LYS A 70 -0.10 -0.46 -3.55
C LYS A 70 0.11 -1.92 -3.94
N ALA A 71 1.20 -2.50 -3.44
CA ALA A 71 1.49 -3.91 -3.62
C ALA A 71 0.32 -4.78 -3.14
N LYS A 72 0.09 -5.90 -3.83
CA LYS A 72 -0.82 -6.94 -3.35
C LYS A 72 -0.30 -7.48 -2.02
N LYS A 73 -1.25 -7.85 -1.15
CA LYS A 73 -0.94 -8.49 0.12
C LYS A 73 -0.99 -10.00 -0.06
N ILE A 74 0.11 -10.68 0.23
CA ILE A 74 0.21 -12.14 0.22
C ILE A 74 0.34 -12.69 1.64
N LYS A 75 -0.04 -13.96 1.83
CA LYS A 75 0.16 -14.64 3.11
C LYS A 75 1.65 -14.76 3.38
N ASN A 76 2.06 -14.34 4.57
CA ASN A 76 3.45 -14.39 4.98
C ASN A 76 3.85 -15.85 5.28
N PRO A 77 4.79 -16.45 4.52
CA PRO A 77 5.24 -17.81 4.79
C PRO A 77 5.96 -17.93 6.15
N ASN A 78 6.49 -16.83 6.67
CA ASN A 78 7.16 -16.78 7.97
C ASN A 78 6.18 -16.51 9.14
N TYR A 79 4.90 -16.30 8.86
CA TYR A 79 3.90 -16.13 9.91
C TYR A 79 3.59 -17.47 10.57
N LYS A 80 4.12 -17.65 11.77
CA LYS A 80 3.96 -18.85 12.61
C LYS A 80 2.82 -18.70 13.64
N GLY A 81 1.92 -17.72 13.41
CA GLY A 81 0.86 -17.31 14.33
C GLY A 81 1.30 -16.21 15.29
N LYS A 82 0.39 -15.76 16.17
CA LYS A 82 0.76 -14.87 17.27
C LYS A 82 1.72 -15.61 18.21
N TRP A 83 2.92 -15.07 18.41
CA TRP A 83 3.87 -15.66 19.35
C TRP A 83 3.24 -15.80 20.73
N LYS A 84 3.19 -17.04 21.24
CA LYS A 84 2.79 -17.34 22.61
C LYS A 84 4.04 -17.69 23.38
N ASN A 85 4.30 -16.95 24.47
CA ASN A 85 5.39 -17.27 25.37
C ASN A 85 5.19 -18.70 25.89
N PRO A 86 6.17 -19.62 25.75
CA PRO A 86 6.05 -20.93 26.34
C PRO A 86 5.91 -20.79 27.87
N TRP A 87 4.73 -21.15 28.39
CA TRP A 87 4.55 -21.39 29.81
C TRP A 87 5.28 -22.69 30.12
N ILE A 88 6.48 -22.58 30.68
CA ILE A 88 7.20 -23.72 31.24
C ILE A 88 6.76 -23.81 32.70
N ASP A 89 6.08 -24.88 33.08
CA ASP A 89 5.77 -25.17 34.48
C ASP A 89 7.07 -25.17 35.29
N ASN A 90 7.10 -24.44 36.40
CA ASN A 90 8.24 -24.36 37.30
C ASN A 90 8.19 -25.61 38.21
N PRO A 91 9.05 -26.62 38.02
CA PRO A 91 9.02 -27.86 38.82
C PRO A 91 9.41 -27.66 40.30
N ASP A 92 9.78 -26.43 40.68
CA ASP A 92 10.19 -26.00 42.02
C ASP A 92 9.13 -25.06 42.63
N PHE A 93 7.86 -25.49 42.62
CA PHE A 93 6.81 -24.85 43.41
C PHE A 93 6.40 -25.84 44.50
N GLU A 94 7.17 -25.87 45.59
CA GLU A 94 6.67 -26.39 46.86
C GLU A 94 5.60 -25.39 47.32
N GLY A 95 4.34 -25.82 47.24
CA GLY A 95 3.23 -25.11 47.85
C GLY A 95 3.37 -25.20 49.37
N ASP A 96 3.37 -24.04 50.02
CA ASP A 96 3.13 -23.93 51.46
C ASP A 96 1.65 -24.21 51.75
#